data_AF-A0A843CAL1-F1
#
_entry.id   AF-A0A843CAL1-F1
#
_cell.length_a   1.000
_cell.length_b   1.000
_cell.length_c   1.000
_cell.angle_alpha   90.00
_cell.angle_beta   90.00
_cell.angle_gamma   90.00
#
_symmetry.space_group_name_H-M   'P 1'
#
loop_
_entity.id
_entity.type
_entity.pdbx_description
1 polymer ?
#
loop_
_entity_poly.entity_id
_entity_poly.type
_entity_poly.pdbx_seq_one_letter_code
_entity_poly.pdbx_strand_id
1 'polypeptide(L)'
;YVRILKKQNYAVEEVPRIGVKIDGKNVYPVLNDVAVFSSKSAMLMEHTLRVNDEEVWHDNSDGIIVSTPIGSSAYSMSAGGPMLFQDSGVFEIISVNSLDITRRPIIVSNTSSIQISDISARLHCEVVLDGLDRYKVTNMVECTQFFPPAKIIRLKKDSTAISALAKKVHLAGELLSMPPSSKLLLKTLEYEGALTQKDLSNKTLLPDRTVRLALSHLLKKGYVKKKVSIRDARQKIYEITKIE
;
A
#
# COMPACT_ATOMS: atom_id res chain seq x y z
N TYR A 1 -6.78 14.31 -20.67
CA TYR A 1 -7.83 13.78 -19.78
C TYR A 1 -9.22 14.34 -20.05
N VAL A 2 -9.46 15.66 -19.98
CA VAL A 2 -10.80 16.25 -20.21
C VAL A 2 -11.45 15.84 -21.55
N ARG A 3 -10.67 15.79 -22.64
CA ARG A 3 -11.16 15.36 -23.97
C ARG A 3 -11.56 13.87 -24.01
N ILE A 4 -10.92 13.02 -23.20
CA ILE A 4 -11.21 11.57 -23.10
C ILE A 4 -12.51 11.37 -22.33
N LEU A 5 -12.66 12.05 -21.20
CA LEU A 5 -13.89 12.05 -20.40
C LEU A 5 -15.09 12.58 -21.18
N LYS A 6 -14.93 13.71 -21.90
CA LYS A 6 -15.97 14.27 -22.78
C LYS A 6 -16.38 13.33 -23.92
N LYS A 7 -15.45 12.50 -24.40
CA LYS A 7 -15.71 11.49 -25.45
C LYS A 7 -16.18 10.15 -24.90
N GLN A 8 -16.34 10.03 -23.57
CA GLN A 8 -16.67 8.79 -22.86
C GLN A 8 -15.78 7.60 -23.25
N ASN A 9 -14.52 7.88 -23.61
CA ASN A 9 -13.57 6.84 -23.99
C ASN A 9 -12.87 6.29 -22.74
N TYR A 10 -13.65 5.62 -21.89
CA TYR A 10 -13.20 5.00 -20.64
C TYR A 10 -14.09 3.80 -20.30
N ALA A 11 -13.56 2.87 -19.53
CA ALA A 11 -14.35 1.82 -18.90
C ALA A 11 -14.76 2.24 -17.48
N VAL A 12 -15.92 1.79 -17.03
CA VAL A 12 -16.34 1.91 -15.62
C VAL A 12 -16.25 0.52 -15.02
N GLU A 13 -15.51 0.39 -13.94
CA GLU A 13 -15.40 -0.83 -13.15
C GLU A 13 -16.12 -0.65 -11.83
N GLU A 14 -16.84 -1.67 -11.40
CA GLU A 14 -17.46 -1.73 -10.09
C GLU A 14 -16.54 -2.47 -9.15
N VAL A 15 -16.28 -1.88 -7.99
CA VAL A 15 -15.37 -2.43 -6.99
C VAL A 15 -16.07 -2.54 -5.63
N PRO A 16 -15.80 -3.62 -4.88
CA PRO A 16 -16.47 -3.87 -3.62
C PRO A 16 -16.10 -2.81 -2.58
N ARG A 17 -17.04 -2.56 -1.66
CA ARG A 17 -16.85 -1.74 -0.46
C ARG A 17 -17.19 -2.55 0.78
N ILE A 18 -16.56 -2.20 1.90
CA ILE A 18 -16.89 -2.81 3.19
C ILE A 18 -17.86 -1.89 3.91
N GLY A 19 -18.99 -2.45 4.34
CA GLY A 19 -19.94 -1.84 5.24
C GLY A 19 -19.53 -2.15 6.66
N VAL A 20 -19.52 -1.13 7.51
CA VAL A 20 -18.92 -1.21 8.84
C VAL A 20 -19.95 -0.82 9.89
N LYS A 21 -19.99 -1.61 10.96
CA LYS A 21 -20.78 -1.32 12.15
C LYS A 21 -19.87 -1.44 13.36
N ILE A 22 -19.85 -0.39 14.17
CA ILE A 22 -18.99 -0.29 15.37
C ILE A 22 -19.91 -0.21 16.58
N ASP A 23 -19.77 -1.16 17.52
CA ASP A 23 -20.61 -1.27 18.72
C ASP A 23 -22.12 -1.15 18.40
N GLY A 24 -22.56 -1.81 17.32
CA GLY A 24 -23.95 -1.80 16.88
C GLY A 24 -24.39 -0.57 16.06
N LYS A 25 -23.53 0.42 15.83
CA LYS A 25 -23.84 1.63 15.04
C LYS A 25 -23.21 1.57 13.66
N ASN A 26 -24.02 1.80 12.62
CA ASN A 26 -23.51 1.90 11.25
C ASN A 26 -22.65 3.16 11.08
N VAL A 27 -21.52 3.01 10.40
CA VAL A 27 -20.66 4.11 9.97
C VAL A 27 -20.53 4.12 8.44
N TYR A 28 -19.74 5.05 7.91
CA TYR A 28 -19.55 5.14 6.46
C TYR A 28 -18.83 3.90 5.91
N PRO A 29 -19.20 3.44 4.70
CA PRO A 29 -18.52 2.34 4.05
C PRO A 29 -17.14 2.76 3.58
N VAL A 30 -16.21 1.80 3.57
CA VAL A 30 -14.81 2.03 3.20
C VAL A 30 -14.46 1.37 1.86
N LEU A 31 -13.44 1.91 1.19
CA LEU A 31 -12.97 1.42 -0.10
C LEU A 31 -11.79 0.45 0.03
N ASN A 32 -10.87 0.71 0.95
CA ASN A 32 -9.63 -0.05 1.15
C ASN A 32 -9.77 -1.01 2.31
N ASP A 33 -9.84 -0.50 3.53
CA ASP A 33 -9.71 -1.33 4.72
C ASP A 33 -10.38 -0.73 5.97
N VAL A 34 -10.76 -1.66 6.85
CA VAL A 34 -11.15 -1.43 8.23
C VAL A 34 -10.05 -2.03 9.09
N ALA A 35 -9.40 -1.20 9.89
CA ALA A 35 -8.33 -1.68 10.75
C ALA A 35 -8.65 -1.38 12.21
N VAL A 36 -8.54 -2.38 13.08
CA VAL A 36 -8.72 -2.23 14.52
C VAL A 36 -7.35 -2.30 15.17
N PHE A 37 -6.99 -1.26 15.93
CA PHE A 37 -5.72 -1.18 16.64
C PHE A 37 -5.92 -0.78 18.08
N SER A 38 -4.94 -1.08 18.91
CA SER A 38 -4.80 -0.37 20.18
C SER A 38 -4.55 1.13 19.93
N SER A 39 -5.07 1.99 20.81
CA SER A 39 -4.96 3.44 20.65
C SER A 39 -3.54 3.99 20.85
N LYS A 40 -2.64 3.16 21.39
CA LYS A 40 -1.26 3.52 21.65
C LYS A 40 -0.34 2.47 21.05
N SER A 41 0.61 2.93 20.25
CA SER A 41 1.64 2.07 19.66
C SER A 41 2.36 1.23 20.72
N ALA A 42 2.76 0.01 20.32
CA ALA A 42 3.39 -1.00 21.16
C ALA A 42 2.53 -1.45 22.37
N MET A 43 1.20 -1.42 22.24
CA MET A 43 0.28 -2.07 23.16
C MET A 43 -0.54 -3.12 22.42
N LEU A 44 -0.62 -4.32 23.00
CA LEU A 44 -1.42 -5.40 22.43
C LEU A 44 -2.91 -5.15 22.69
N MET A 45 -3.72 -5.59 21.74
CA MET A 45 -5.15 -5.79 21.88
C MET A 45 -5.49 -7.28 21.74
N GLU A 46 -6.40 -7.71 22.60
CA GLU A 46 -7.05 -9.01 22.57
C GLU A 46 -8.33 -8.89 21.73
N HIS A 47 -8.63 -9.91 20.92
CA HIS A 47 -9.85 -9.97 20.13
C HIS A 47 -10.15 -11.41 19.67
N THR A 48 -11.43 -11.64 19.37
CA THR A 48 -11.93 -12.86 18.72
C THR A 48 -12.36 -12.53 17.29
N LEU A 49 -11.89 -13.32 16.32
CA LEU A 49 -12.34 -13.26 14.94
C LEU A 49 -13.42 -14.32 14.70
N ARG A 50 -14.58 -13.89 14.19
CA ARG A 50 -15.64 -14.77 13.69
C ARG A 50 -15.93 -14.49 12.22
N VAL A 51 -16.17 -15.54 11.44
CA VAL A 51 -16.61 -15.43 10.04
C VAL A 51 -17.86 -16.28 9.89
N ASN A 52 -18.96 -15.68 9.42
CA ASN A 52 -20.27 -16.33 9.31
C ASN A 52 -20.70 -16.97 10.64
N ASP A 53 -20.56 -16.22 11.74
CA ASP A 53 -20.86 -16.61 13.12
C ASP A 53 -20.00 -17.77 13.70
N GLU A 54 -19.09 -18.34 12.92
CA GLU A 54 -18.12 -19.34 13.37
C GLU A 54 -16.85 -18.68 13.89
N GLU A 55 -16.40 -19.08 15.08
CA GLU A 55 -15.14 -18.62 15.66
C GLU A 55 -13.96 -19.21 14.90
N VAL A 56 -13.15 -18.32 14.32
CA VAL A 56 -11.94 -18.69 13.59
C VAL A 56 -10.76 -18.76 14.55
N TRP A 57 -10.59 -17.71 15.36
CA TRP A 57 -9.57 -17.68 16.39
C TRP A 57 -9.78 -16.57 17.42
N HIS A 58 -9.02 -16.70 18.50
CA HIS A 58 -8.75 -15.67 19.48
C HIS A 58 -7.26 -15.27 19.42
N ASP A 59 -6.95 -13.97 19.44
CA ASP A 59 -5.59 -13.47 19.20
C ASP A 59 -5.22 -12.26 20.08
N ASN A 60 -3.92 -12.16 20.36
CA ASN A 60 -3.27 -11.00 21.00
C ASN A 60 -2.28 -10.41 20.00
N SER A 61 -2.53 -9.18 19.55
CA SER A 61 -1.81 -8.57 18.43
C SER A 61 -1.77 -7.05 18.56
N ASP A 62 -1.00 -6.36 17.71
CA ASP A 62 -1.10 -4.89 17.63
C ASP A 62 -2.47 -4.46 17.05
N GLY A 63 -3.06 -5.31 16.21
CA GLY A 63 -4.36 -5.07 15.60
C GLY A 63 -4.78 -6.11 14.56
N ILE A 64 -5.90 -5.87 13.91
CA ILE A 64 -6.45 -6.71 12.84
C ILE A 64 -7.00 -5.82 11.72
N ILE A 65 -6.80 -6.23 10.47
CA ILE A 65 -7.23 -5.50 9.27
C ILE A 65 -8.19 -6.38 8.47
N VAL A 66 -9.33 -5.83 8.07
CA VAL A 66 -10.22 -6.37 7.05
C VAL A 66 -10.10 -5.50 5.81
N SER A 67 -9.69 -6.07 4.69
CA SER A 67 -9.33 -5.33 3.48
C SER A 67 -10.12 -5.79 2.25
N THR A 68 -10.44 -4.84 1.38
CA THR A 68 -10.92 -5.13 0.02
C THR A 68 -9.75 -5.51 -0.88
N PRO A 69 -10.01 -6.04 -2.08
CA PRO A 69 -8.94 -6.29 -3.04
C PRO A 69 -8.17 -5.02 -3.45
N ILE A 70 -8.80 -3.83 -3.41
CA ILE A 70 -8.10 -2.56 -3.63
C ILE A 70 -7.15 -2.26 -2.45
N GLY A 71 -7.66 -2.43 -1.22
CA GLY A 71 -6.90 -2.23 0.01
C GLY A 71 -5.76 -3.22 0.24
N SER A 72 -5.79 -4.38 -0.42
CA SER A 72 -4.71 -5.39 -0.37
C SER A 72 -3.33 -4.85 -0.77
N SER A 73 -3.29 -3.72 -1.50
CA SER A 73 -2.05 -3.02 -1.89
C SER A 73 -1.67 -1.84 -0.99
N ALA A 74 -2.47 -1.58 0.04
CA ALA A 74 -2.31 -0.49 1.00
C ALA A 74 -1.73 -1.02 2.33
N TYR A 75 -2.44 -0.84 3.45
CA TYR A 75 -1.90 -1.22 4.75
C TYR A 75 -1.80 -2.74 4.90
N SER A 76 -2.79 -3.48 4.39
CA SER A 76 -2.75 -4.95 4.29
C SER A 76 -1.40 -5.47 3.74
N MET A 77 -0.92 -4.91 2.62
CA MET A 77 0.36 -5.30 2.02
C MET A 77 1.55 -5.10 2.97
N SER A 78 1.53 -4.00 3.73
CA SER A 78 2.61 -3.67 4.67
C SER A 78 2.57 -4.55 5.92
N ALA A 79 1.38 -5.04 6.29
CA ALA A 79 1.17 -6.01 7.37
C ALA A 79 1.46 -7.47 6.93
N GLY A 80 1.90 -7.69 5.68
CA GLY A 80 2.24 -9.02 5.17
C GLY A 80 1.12 -9.74 4.42
N GLY A 81 0.06 -9.03 4.06
CA GLY A 81 -1.03 -9.54 3.22
C GLY A 81 -0.63 -9.87 1.78
N PRO A 82 -1.20 -10.93 1.16
CA PRO A 82 -1.15 -11.08 -0.28
C PRO A 82 -1.87 -9.93 -0.99
N MET A 83 -1.30 -9.49 -2.10
CA MET A 83 -2.01 -8.55 -2.96
C MET A 83 -2.99 -9.31 -3.86
N LEU A 84 -4.20 -8.76 -3.96
CA LEU A 84 -5.35 -9.33 -4.64
C LEU A 84 -5.66 -8.56 -5.93
N PHE A 85 -6.28 -9.25 -6.89
CA PHE A 85 -6.79 -8.60 -8.09
C PHE A 85 -8.09 -7.86 -7.79
N GLN A 86 -8.21 -6.62 -8.29
CA GLN A 86 -9.27 -5.68 -7.90
C GLN A 86 -10.69 -6.16 -8.24
N ASP A 87 -10.83 -7.04 -9.23
CA ASP A 87 -12.07 -7.69 -9.67
C ASP A 87 -12.43 -8.94 -8.87
N SER A 88 -11.64 -9.31 -7.86
CA SER A 88 -11.90 -10.48 -7.02
C SER A 88 -13.08 -10.25 -6.09
N GLY A 89 -14.01 -11.21 -6.03
CA GLY A 89 -15.17 -11.18 -5.13
C GLY A 89 -14.85 -11.61 -3.69
N VAL A 90 -13.80 -11.07 -3.09
CA VAL A 90 -13.27 -11.53 -1.79
C VAL A 90 -12.94 -10.38 -0.85
N PHE A 91 -12.85 -10.68 0.44
CA PHE A 91 -12.20 -9.85 1.45
C PHE A 91 -11.01 -10.59 2.04
N GLU A 92 -10.05 -9.81 2.53
CA GLU A 92 -8.84 -10.28 3.18
C GLU A 92 -8.85 -9.89 4.65
N ILE A 93 -8.39 -10.78 5.52
CA ILE A 93 -8.29 -10.57 6.97
C ILE A 93 -6.86 -10.85 7.41
N ILE A 94 -6.22 -9.89 8.07
CA ILE A 94 -4.81 -9.98 8.51
C ILE A 94 -4.69 -9.53 9.95
N SER A 95 -4.05 -10.35 10.77
CA SER A 95 -3.56 -9.92 12.08
C SER A 95 -2.24 -9.16 11.93
N VAL A 96 -2.09 -8.04 12.62
CA VAL A 96 -0.92 -7.17 12.61
C VAL A 96 -0.08 -7.48 13.84
N ASN A 97 1.14 -8.00 13.62
CA ASN A 97 2.08 -8.36 14.68
C ASN A 97 1.45 -9.24 15.78
N SER A 98 0.71 -10.29 15.38
CA SER A 98 0.22 -11.30 16.30
C SER A 98 1.36 -11.94 17.11
N LEU A 99 1.09 -12.24 18.38
CA LEU A 99 1.96 -13.09 19.19
C LEU A 99 1.90 -14.57 18.77
N ASP A 100 0.84 -14.99 18.08
CA ASP A 100 0.72 -16.33 17.51
C ASP A 100 1.29 -16.36 16.08
N ILE A 101 2.48 -16.94 15.94
CA ILE A 101 3.21 -17.07 14.67
C ILE A 101 2.49 -17.92 13.62
N THR A 102 1.44 -18.65 14.00
CA THR A 102 0.64 -19.46 13.07
C THR A 102 -0.43 -18.65 12.37
N ARG A 103 -0.70 -17.40 12.81
CA ARG A 103 -1.65 -16.50 12.17
C ARG A 103 -1.18 -16.17 10.75
N ARG A 104 -2.02 -16.53 9.78
CA ARG A 104 -1.83 -16.25 8.36
C ARG A 104 -2.98 -15.38 7.87
N PRO A 105 -2.77 -14.55 6.83
CA PRO A 105 -3.87 -13.88 6.15
C PRO A 105 -4.95 -14.88 5.71
N ILE A 106 -6.22 -14.56 5.98
CA ILE A 106 -7.38 -15.33 5.52
C ILE A 106 -8.04 -14.57 4.39
N ILE A 107 -8.41 -15.29 3.33
CA ILE A 107 -9.23 -14.76 2.23
C ILE A 107 -10.61 -15.40 2.35
N VAL A 108 -11.65 -14.58 2.41
CA VAL A 108 -13.06 -15.01 2.53
C VAL A 108 -13.89 -14.45 1.38
N SER A 109 -15.03 -15.06 1.08
CA SER A 109 -15.99 -14.49 0.13
C SER A 109 -16.40 -13.09 0.59
N ASN A 110 -16.55 -12.13 -0.33
CA ASN A 110 -17.04 -10.80 0.03
C ASN A 110 -18.49 -10.82 0.55
N THR A 111 -19.23 -11.89 0.32
CA THR A 111 -20.57 -12.12 0.89
C THR A 111 -20.56 -12.58 2.35
N SER A 112 -19.39 -12.84 2.92
CA SER A 112 -19.27 -13.32 4.31
C SER A 112 -19.52 -12.20 5.31
N SER A 113 -20.09 -12.53 6.47
CA SER A 113 -20.07 -11.63 7.63
C SER A 113 -18.77 -11.83 8.39
N ILE A 114 -18.05 -10.74 8.66
CA ILE A 114 -16.80 -10.77 9.42
C ILE A 114 -17.06 -9.98 10.71
N GLN A 115 -16.82 -10.61 11.85
CA GLN A 115 -17.00 -9.98 13.15
C GLN A 115 -15.71 -10.07 13.95
N ILE A 116 -15.31 -8.94 14.52
CA ILE A 116 -14.21 -8.83 15.47
C ILE A 116 -14.88 -8.49 16.79
N SER A 117 -14.89 -9.44 17.73
CA SER A 117 -15.54 -9.31 19.04
C SER A 117 -14.51 -9.41 20.16
N ASP A 118 -14.99 -9.24 21.40
CA ASP A 118 -14.18 -9.36 22.62
C ASP A 118 -12.96 -8.44 22.59
N ILE A 119 -13.11 -7.28 21.95
CA ILE A 119 -12.01 -6.32 21.73
C ILE A 119 -11.65 -5.72 23.09
N SER A 120 -10.42 -5.99 23.54
CA SER A 120 -9.93 -5.52 24.82
C SER A 120 -8.47 -5.07 24.71
N ALA A 121 -8.15 -3.98 25.39
CA ALA A 121 -6.78 -3.52 25.56
C ALA A 121 -6.66 -2.78 26.88
N ARG A 122 -5.43 -2.59 27.37
CA ARG A 122 -5.16 -1.84 28.61
C ARG A 122 -5.69 -0.39 28.57
N LEU A 123 -5.76 0.21 27.38
CA LEU A 123 -6.34 1.54 27.17
C LEU A 123 -7.67 1.41 26.42
N HIS A 124 -7.75 1.94 25.21
CA HIS A 124 -8.88 1.75 24.31
C HIS A 124 -8.38 1.29 22.95
N CYS A 125 -9.27 0.72 22.16
CA CYS A 125 -9.01 0.40 20.76
C CYS A 125 -9.69 1.42 19.85
N GLU A 126 -9.13 1.59 18.66
CA GLU A 126 -9.64 2.45 17.61
C GLU A 126 -9.85 1.64 16.34
N VAL A 127 -10.97 1.92 15.68
CA VAL A 127 -11.24 1.50 14.31
C VAL A 127 -10.81 2.62 13.40
N VAL A 128 -9.94 2.31 12.45
CA VAL A 128 -9.43 3.21 11.42
C VAL A 128 -10.06 2.79 10.09
N LEU A 129 -10.73 3.74 9.45
CA LEU A 129 -11.42 3.55 8.18
C LEU A 129 -10.63 4.23 7.06
N ASP A 130 -10.23 3.46 6.03
CA ASP A 130 -9.44 3.95 4.88
C ASP A 130 -8.15 4.73 5.26
N GLY A 131 -7.64 4.51 6.48
CA GLY A 131 -6.49 5.23 7.03
C GLY A 131 -6.77 6.68 7.45
N LEU A 132 -8.02 7.14 7.43
CA LEU A 132 -8.41 8.53 7.69
C LEU A 132 -9.24 8.67 8.96
N ASP A 133 -10.45 8.11 8.97
CA ASP A 133 -11.40 8.32 10.05
C ASP A 133 -11.14 7.35 11.19
N ARG A 134 -11.15 7.86 12.42
CA ARG A 134 -10.88 7.07 13.63
C ARG A 134 -12.07 7.10 14.57
N TYR A 135 -12.48 5.92 15.02
CA TYR A 135 -13.58 5.74 15.96
C TYR A 135 -13.11 4.90 17.13
N LYS A 136 -13.45 5.30 18.35
CA LYS A 136 -13.26 4.42 19.51
C LYS A 136 -14.21 3.23 19.41
N VAL A 137 -13.70 2.04 19.67
CA VAL A 137 -14.50 0.81 19.79
C VAL A 137 -14.42 0.27 21.21
N THR A 138 -15.55 -0.25 21.69
CA THR A 138 -15.69 -0.79 23.05
C THR A 138 -15.65 -2.30 23.05
N ASN A 139 -16.32 -2.94 22.10
CA ASN A 139 -16.48 -4.40 22.13
C ASN A 139 -16.43 -5.05 20.75
N MET A 140 -17.07 -4.45 19.74
CA MET A 140 -17.36 -5.18 18.51
C MET A 140 -17.29 -4.32 17.24
N VAL A 141 -16.72 -4.91 16.20
CA VAL A 141 -16.75 -4.41 14.81
C VAL A 141 -17.32 -5.48 13.90
N GLU A 142 -18.31 -5.12 13.09
CA GLU A 142 -18.89 -5.99 12.07
C GLU A 142 -18.58 -5.41 10.68
N CYS A 143 -18.06 -6.25 9.80
CA CYS A 143 -17.71 -5.94 8.42
C CYS A 143 -18.52 -6.85 7.47
N THR A 144 -19.19 -6.24 6.50
CA THR A 144 -20.01 -6.94 5.49
C THR A 144 -19.84 -6.27 4.13
N GLN A 145 -20.31 -6.89 3.05
CA GLN A 145 -20.35 -6.20 1.76
C GLN A 145 -21.32 -5.02 1.79
N PHE A 146 -20.85 -3.85 1.36
CA PHE A 146 -21.70 -2.68 1.21
C PHE A 146 -22.22 -2.51 -0.21
N PHE A 147 -23.51 -2.18 -0.33
CA PHE A 147 -24.14 -1.80 -1.58
C PHE A 147 -24.63 -0.34 -1.54
N PRO A 148 -24.46 0.44 -2.63
CA PRO A 148 -23.93 0.03 -3.94
C PRO A 148 -22.39 -0.15 -3.95
N PRO A 149 -21.79 -0.84 -4.94
CA PRO A 149 -20.35 -0.83 -5.14
C PRO A 149 -19.84 0.57 -5.50
N ALA A 150 -18.53 0.81 -5.34
CA ALA A 150 -17.91 2.02 -5.87
C ALA A 150 -17.68 1.89 -7.38
N LYS A 151 -17.77 3.00 -8.11
CA LYS A 151 -17.54 3.05 -9.57
C LYS A 151 -16.24 3.77 -9.87
N ILE A 152 -15.30 3.07 -10.49
CA ILE A 152 -13.99 3.61 -10.86
C ILE A 152 -13.90 3.76 -12.38
N ILE A 153 -13.43 4.92 -12.85
CA ILE A 153 -13.19 5.17 -14.27
C ILE A 153 -11.77 4.73 -14.65
N ARG A 154 -11.67 3.80 -15.61
CA ARG A 154 -10.42 3.35 -16.22
C ARG A 154 -10.22 3.96 -17.59
N LEU A 155 -9.13 4.70 -17.75
CA LEU A 155 -8.82 5.41 -19.00
C LEU A 155 -8.13 4.54 -20.06
N LYS A 156 -7.49 3.43 -19.64
CA LYS A 156 -6.88 2.43 -20.53
C LYS A 156 -7.13 1.06 -19.94
N LYS A 157 -7.46 0.08 -20.78
CA LYS A 157 -7.70 -1.31 -20.38
C LYS A 157 -6.42 -2.01 -19.87
N ASP A 158 -5.25 -1.57 -20.35
CA ASP A 158 -3.95 -2.20 -20.05
C ASP A 158 -3.29 -1.70 -18.76
N SER A 159 -3.94 -0.84 -17.98
CA SER A 159 -3.48 -0.46 -16.62
C SER A 159 -4.18 -1.33 -15.56
N THR A 160 -4.26 -2.63 -15.80
CA THR A 160 -4.72 -3.60 -14.80
C THR A 160 -3.73 -3.66 -13.63
N ALA A 161 -4.18 -4.15 -12.48
CA ALA A 161 -3.28 -4.47 -11.36
C ALA A 161 -2.08 -5.33 -11.82
N ILE A 162 -2.30 -6.24 -12.80
CA ILE A 162 -1.26 -7.03 -13.47
C ILE A 162 -0.19 -6.16 -14.14
N SER A 163 -0.57 -5.11 -14.86
CA SER A 163 0.39 -4.21 -15.52
C SER A 163 1.18 -3.37 -14.52
N ALA A 164 0.52 -2.88 -13.45
CA ALA A 164 1.20 -2.18 -12.36
C ALA A 164 2.18 -3.10 -11.61
N LEU A 165 1.79 -4.36 -11.42
CA LEU A 165 2.63 -5.39 -10.84
C LEU A 165 3.78 -5.80 -11.73
N ALA A 166 3.51 -6.09 -13.00
CA ALA A 166 4.52 -6.44 -13.98
C ALA A 166 5.53 -5.29 -14.11
N LYS A 167 5.08 -4.03 -14.11
CA LYS A 167 5.98 -2.87 -14.01
C LYS A 167 6.83 -2.92 -12.75
N LYS A 168 6.25 -3.14 -11.56
CA LYS A 168 7.00 -3.22 -10.29
C LYS A 168 7.99 -4.40 -10.25
N VAL A 169 7.58 -5.57 -10.73
CA VAL A 169 8.40 -6.80 -10.79
C VAL A 169 9.52 -6.65 -11.80
N HIS A 170 9.23 -6.10 -12.98
CA HIS A 170 10.24 -5.81 -13.99
C HIS A 170 11.22 -4.76 -13.48
N LEU A 171 10.73 -3.67 -12.87
CA LEU A 171 11.54 -2.64 -12.22
C LEU A 171 12.43 -3.24 -11.12
N ALA A 172 11.89 -4.10 -10.27
CA ALA A 172 12.64 -4.77 -9.21
C ALA A 172 13.71 -5.69 -9.78
N GLY A 173 13.39 -6.50 -10.80
CA GLY A 173 14.36 -7.36 -11.49
C GLY A 173 15.46 -6.57 -12.19
N GLU A 174 15.10 -5.45 -12.84
CA GLU A 174 16.06 -4.56 -13.46
C GLU A 174 16.96 -3.87 -12.43
N LEU A 175 16.42 -3.40 -11.31
CA LEU A 175 17.21 -2.86 -10.19
C LEU A 175 18.12 -3.93 -9.57
N LEU A 176 17.63 -5.16 -9.38
CA LEU A 176 18.42 -6.27 -8.85
C LEU A 176 19.61 -6.60 -9.76
N SER A 177 19.42 -6.54 -11.07
CA SER A 177 20.48 -6.76 -12.08
C SER A 177 21.53 -5.65 -12.17
N MET A 178 21.31 -4.49 -11.54
CA MET A 178 22.26 -3.37 -11.63
C MET A 178 23.51 -3.58 -10.78
N PRO A 179 24.64 -2.95 -11.15
CA PRO A 179 25.80 -2.85 -10.27
C PRO A 179 25.43 -2.16 -8.93
N PRO A 180 26.00 -2.58 -7.79
CA PRO A 180 25.73 -2.00 -6.48
C PRO A 180 25.91 -0.47 -6.42
N SER A 181 26.93 0.06 -7.11
CA SER A 181 27.18 1.50 -7.20
C SER A 181 26.04 2.27 -7.88
N SER A 182 25.37 1.67 -8.87
CA SER A 182 24.22 2.27 -9.55
C SER A 182 23.00 2.30 -8.65
N LYS A 183 22.77 1.24 -7.86
CA LYS A 183 21.68 1.19 -6.88
C LYS A 183 21.87 2.24 -5.78
N LEU A 184 23.10 2.36 -5.27
CA LEU A 184 23.43 3.33 -4.24
C LEU A 184 23.18 4.76 -4.73
N LEU A 185 23.68 5.13 -5.91
CA LEU A 185 23.44 6.46 -6.49
C LEU A 185 21.96 6.75 -6.70
N LEU A 186 21.20 5.78 -7.20
CA LEU A 186 19.76 5.93 -7.41
C LEU A 186 19.05 6.20 -6.08
N LYS A 187 19.38 5.46 -5.02
CA LYS A 187 18.80 5.65 -3.68
C LYS A 187 19.21 7.00 -3.07
N THR A 188 20.46 7.43 -3.26
CA THR A 188 20.92 8.75 -2.81
C THR A 188 20.13 9.88 -3.50
N LEU A 189 19.91 9.80 -4.82
CA LEU A 189 19.08 10.78 -5.53
C LEU A 189 17.61 10.75 -5.11
N GLU A 190 17.10 9.60 -4.68
CA GLU A 190 15.73 9.45 -4.17
C GLU A 190 15.54 10.18 -2.85
N TYR A 191 16.50 10.04 -1.93
CA TYR A 191 16.45 10.70 -0.63
C TYR A 191 16.79 12.19 -0.69
N GLU A 192 17.77 12.57 -1.53
CA GLU A 192 18.40 13.89 -1.49
C GLU A 192 17.93 14.80 -2.63
N GLY A 193 17.16 14.27 -3.57
CA GLY A 193 16.72 14.98 -4.76
C GLY A 193 17.84 15.18 -5.78
N ALA A 194 17.76 16.28 -6.53
CA ALA A 194 18.68 16.53 -7.64
C ALA A 194 20.08 16.94 -7.14
N LEU A 195 21.11 16.19 -7.55
CA LEU A 195 22.50 16.39 -7.10
C LEU A 195 23.47 16.55 -8.27
N THR A 196 24.57 17.27 -8.06
CA THR A 196 25.68 17.28 -9.02
C THR A 196 26.48 15.98 -8.93
N GLN A 197 27.35 15.73 -9.92
CA GLN A 197 28.28 14.60 -9.83
C GLN A 197 29.18 14.69 -8.59
N LYS A 198 29.63 15.90 -8.22
CA LYS A 198 30.50 16.12 -7.07
C LYS A 198 29.76 15.82 -5.76
N ASP A 199 28.50 16.25 -5.66
CA ASP A 199 27.68 15.97 -4.49
C ASP A 199 27.43 14.47 -4.34
N LEU A 200 27.19 13.76 -5.45
CA LEU A 200 27.05 12.31 -5.45
C LEU A 200 28.32 11.61 -4.97
N SER A 201 29.50 12.01 -5.44
CA SER A 201 30.77 11.45 -4.94
C SER A 201 30.93 11.68 -3.43
N ASN A 202 30.64 12.89 -2.96
CA ASN A 202 30.77 13.24 -1.54
C ASN A 202 29.76 12.48 -0.65
N LYS A 203 28.50 12.37 -1.09
CA LYS A 203 27.44 11.71 -0.31
C LYS A 203 27.53 10.19 -0.32
N THR A 204 27.98 9.61 -1.43
CA THR A 204 28.10 8.15 -1.56
C THR A 204 29.46 7.62 -1.11
N LEU A 205 30.45 8.51 -0.90
CA LEU A 205 31.85 8.19 -0.63
C LEU A 205 32.49 7.30 -1.72
N LEU A 206 31.89 7.27 -2.92
CA LEU A 206 32.41 6.53 -4.06
C LEU A 206 33.44 7.37 -4.83
N PRO A 207 34.47 6.74 -5.42
CA PRO A 207 35.38 7.43 -6.33
C PRO A 207 34.63 8.04 -7.54
N ASP A 208 35.08 9.21 -8.01
CA ASP A 208 34.48 9.91 -9.16
C ASP A 208 34.31 9.04 -10.41
N ARG A 209 35.25 8.11 -10.64
CA ARG A 209 35.19 7.16 -11.75
C ARG A 209 34.00 6.21 -11.61
N THR A 210 33.78 5.70 -10.40
CA THR A 210 32.67 4.80 -10.07
C THR A 210 31.33 5.52 -10.16
N VAL A 211 31.25 6.77 -9.66
CA VAL A 211 30.06 7.62 -9.79
C VAL A 211 29.74 7.88 -11.26
N ARG A 212 30.74 8.21 -12.08
CA ARG A 212 30.55 8.44 -13.53
C ARG A 212 30.05 7.18 -14.25
N LEU A 213 30.64 6.02 -13.95
CA LEU A 213 30.22 4.74 -14.52
C LEU A 213 28.77 4.41 -14.11
N ALA A 214 28.45 4.55 -12.82
CA ALA A 214 27.10 4.33 -12.29
C ALA A 214 26.07 5.27 -12.92
N LEU A 215 26.38 6.57 -13.05
CA LEU A 215 25.53 7.53 -13.76
C LEU A 215 25.34 7.15 -15.23
N SER A 216 26.38 6.64 -15.90
CA SER A 216 26.25 6.16 -17.29
C SER A 216 25.26 5.00 -17.41
N HIS A 217 25.31 4.03 -16.48
CA HIS A 217 24.34 2.94 -16.44
C HIS A 217 22.92 3.44 -16.19
N LEU A 218 22.73 4.35 -15.22
CA LEU A 218 21.43 4.89 -14.86
C LEU A 218 20.82 5.78 -15.96
N LEU A 219 21.64 6.57 -16.66
CA LEU A 219 21.22 7.37 -17.82
C LEU A 219 20.84 6.48 -19.00
N LYS A 220 21.64 5.44 -19.28
CA LYS A 220 21.38 4.51 -20.39
C LYS A 220 20.06 3.76 -20.20
N LYS A 221 19.75 3.35 -18.97
CA LYS A 221 18.48 2.70 -18.63
C LYS A 221 17.33 3.68 -18.34
N GLY A 222 17.57 4.99 -18.37
CA GLY A 222 16.51 6.01 -18.25
C GLY A 222 16.02 6.33 -16.83
N TYR A 223 16.58 5.72 -15.77
CA TYR A 223 16.18 5.98 -14.38
C TYR A 223 16.58 7.36 -13.87
N VAL A 224 17.63 7.94 -14.45
CA VAL A 224 18.13 9.27 -14.11
C VAL A 224 18.14 10.10 -15.39
N LYS A 225 17.77 11.38 -15.27
CA LYS A 225 17.94 12.38 -16.32
C LYS A 225 18.91 13.45 -15.89
N LYS A 226 19.54 14.06 -16.89
CA LYS A 226 20.52 15.12 -16.73
C LYS A 226 19.90 16.46 -17.07
N LYS A 227 20.03 17.43 -16.16
CA LYS A 227 19.58 18.81 -16.36
C LYS A 227 20.71 19.80 -16.10
N VAL A 228 20.56 20.98 -16.66
CA VAL A 228 21.39 22.13 -16.30
C VAL A 228 20.96 22.64 -14.93
N SER A 229 21.92 22.93 -14.06
CA SER A 229 21.61 23.51 -12.75
C SER A 229 21.08 24.93 -12.93
N ILE A 230 19.97 25.25 -12.28
CA ILE A 230 19.40 26.59 -12.25
C ILE A 230 20.31 27.56 -11.47
N ARG A 231 21.09 27.04 -10.51
CA ARG A 231 22.00 27.84 -9.67
C ARG A 231 23.33 28.16 -10.35
N ASP A 232 23.80 27.29 -11.24
CA ASP A 232 25.00 27.51 -12.06
C ASP A 232 24.84 26.79 -13.40
N ALA A 233 24.62 27.55 -14.48
CA ALA A 233 24.35 27.00 -15.81
C ALA A 233 25.51 26.16 -16.39
N ARG A 234 26.71 26.23 -15.80
CA ARG A 234 27.87 25.41 -16.20
C ARG A 234 27.83 24.03 -15.55
N GLN A 235 27.04 23.86 -14.50
CA GLN A 235 26.94 22.61 -13.76
C GLN A 235 25.77 21.76 -14.23
N LYS A 236 25.99 20.44 -14.18
CA LYS A 236 24.99 19.44 -14.51
C LYS A 236 24.51 18.76 -13.23
N ILE A 237 23.20 18.74 -13.05
CA ILE A 237 22.52 18.01 -11.97
C ILE A 237 21.81 16.79 -12.56
N TYR A 238 21.74 15.76 -11.74
CA TYR A 238 21.12 14.49 -12.04
C TYR A 238 19.91 14.33 -11.13
N GLU A 239 18.76 13.95 -11.68
CA GLU A 239 17.52 13.72 -10.94
C GLU A 239 16.85 12.43 -11.40
N ILE A 240 16.07 11.80 -10.53
CA ILE A 240 15.29 10.62 -10.88
C ILE A 240 14.25 11.01 -11.93
N THR A 241 14.14 10.20 -12.99
CA THR A 241 13.03 10.29 -13.94
C THR A 241 11.78 9.83 -13.21
N LYS A 242 10.77 10.70 -13.03
CA LYS A 242 9.45 10.28 -12.53
C LYS A 242 8.97 9.13 -13.44
N ILE A 243 8.83 7.96 -12.86
CA ILE A 243 8.31 6.77 -13.54
C ILE A 243 6.80 7.01 -13.69
N GLU A 244 6.32 7.25 -14.92
CA GLU A 244 4.89 7.26 -15.26
C GLU A 244 4.35 5.85 -15.58
#